data_AF-A0A1S6QHI6-F1
#
_entry.id   AF-A0A1S6QHI6-F1
#
_cell.length_a   1.000
_cell.length_b   1.000
_cell.length_c   1.000
_cell.angle_alpha   90.00
_cell.angle_beta   90.00
_cell.angle_gamma   90.00
#
_symmetry.space_group_name_H-M   'P 1'
#
loop_
_entity.id
_entity.type
_entity.pdbx_description
1 polymer ?
#
loop_
_entity_poly.entity_id
_entity_poly.type
_entity_poly.pdbx_seq_one_letter_code
_entity_poly.pdbx_strand_id
1 'polypeptide(L)'
;MAKFKNRFLLLVTAAFSFGAVLIGVTGQTAQAKTKSVKIIKTKKFDTKKFRATKGYIYSSAKLTKKVHNADNYPKTVFYVNKQVTVKKTNGKNAVYYYVQNKSKKVKGYIWRGYMIQIPSKKVVANSESATDNNQVSAEAAEQMMSAGAMSRLIDEAPDMNPSDAILNLSANEYNVYGETLNKAYNIIKTSPSGMFNNHTATIYVENSRLVPYVQQAIEKWNSAMEQTVFKLGTRNNHTLEVKLVNASNSDWDGMYNGQAVYIDASRFLNPRYPTAYLSQQKAAQITPSTYWVGVMTHELGHTLGLDHTGYQSDLMYASSSEGNAVAKYSWKTPVERSSTGLDGTENGGTFTDRDINRAKLAQKLGYW
;
A
#
# COMPACT_ATOMS: atom_id res chain seq x y z
N MET A 1 2.50 13.17 -44.46
CA MET A 1 2.55 11.78 -43.96
C MET A 1 3.39 11.75 -42.69
N ALA A 2 2.74 11.74 -41.52
CA ALA A 2 3.43 11.64 -40.23
C ALA A 2 3.02 10.32 -39.57
N LYS A 3 3.98 9.41 -39.40
CA LYS A 3 3.79 8.08 -38.79
C LYS A 3 3.54 8.25 -37.30
N PHE A 4 2.28 8.13 -36.86
CA PHE A 4 1.93 8.00 -35.45
C PHE A 4 2.38 6.62 -34.95
N LYS A 5 3.41 6.59 -34.10
CA LYS A 5 3.83 5.40 -33.37
C LYS A 5 2.86 5.16 -32.22
N ASN A 6 2.17 4.02 -32.24
CA ASN A 6 1.42 3.49 -31.09
C ASN A 6 2.33 3.47 -29.85
N ARG A 7 2.02 4.28 -28.84
CA ARG A 7 2.64 4.22 -27.53
C ARG A 7 1.56 3.85 -26.52
N PHE A 8 1.63 2.61 -26.05
CA PHE A 8 0.93 2.15 -24.86
C PHE A 8 1.26 3.07 -23.68
N LEU A 9 0.23 3.42 -22.89
CA LEU A 9 0.34 4.14 -21.63
C LEU A 9 1.26 3.32 -20.69
N LEU A 10 2.44 3.86 -20.45
CA LEU A 10 3.53 3.21 -19.73
C LEU A 10 3.90 4.16 -18.61
N LEU A 11 3.28 3.96 -17.44
CA LEU A 11 3.69 4.57 -16.17
C LEU A 11 5.03 3.93 -15.78
N VAL A 12 6.13 4.45 -16.34
CA VAL A 12 7.50 4.11 -15.92
C VAL A 12 8.28 5.39 -15.67
N THR A 13 8.69 5.50 -14.42
CA THR A 13 9.58 6.52 -13.84
C THR A 13 10.89 6.72 -14.63
N ALA A 14 11.15 8.00 -14.93
CA ALA A 14 12.44 8.70 -15.00
C ALA A 14 13.62 8.07 -15.77
N ALA A 15 13.93 8.65 -16.94
CA ALA A 15 15.23 8.51 -17.60
C ALA A 15 16.20 9.63 -17.15
N PHE A 16 17.33 9.24 -16.55
CA PHE A 16 18.52 10.10 -16.46
C PHE A 16 19.31 10.02 -17.78
N SER A 17 19.70 11.18 -18.28
CA SER A 17 20.41 11.41 -19.54
C SER A 17 21.83 10.82 -19.53
N PHE A 18 22.22 10.14 -20.61
CA PHE A 18 23.60 9.76 -20.90
C PHE A 18 24.30 10.90 -21.66
N GLY A 19 25.51 11.23 -21.26
CA GLY A 19 26.45 12.09 -21.99
C GLY A 19 27.80 11.40 -22.17
N ALA A 20 28.21 11.30 -23.44
CA ALA A 20 29.57 11.22 -24.02
C ALA A 20 30.55 10.05 -23.72
N VAL A 21 30.73 9.20 -24.74
CA VAL A 21 31.96 8.75 -25.45
C VAL A 21 33.32 8.66 -24.68
N LEU A 22 33.93 7.44 -24.64
CA LEU A 22 35.28 7.04 -25.14
C LEU A 22 35.98 5.93 -24.30
N ILE A 23 36.47 4.92 -25.04
CA ILE A 23 37.70 4.10 -24.88
C ILE A 23 37.79 3.07 -23.73
N GLY A 24 38.11 1.84 -24.15
CA GLY A 24 38.23 0.66 -23.30
C GLY A 24 39.51 0.59 -22.48
N VAL A 25 39.39 -0.01 -21.29
CA VAL A 25 40.48 -0.67 -20.56
C VAL A 25 39.86 -1.81 -19.76
N THR A 26 40.33 -3.03 -19.98
CA THR A 26 40.01 -4.21 -19.16
C THR A 26 40.70 -4.08 -17.80
N GLY A 27 40.01 -3.47 -16.84
CA GLY A 27 40.46 -3.37 -15.45
C GLY A 27 39.63 -4.26 -14.53
N GLN A 28 40.27 -5.16 -13.79
CA GLN A 28 39.66 -5.84 -12.65
C GLN A 28 39.03 -4.80 -11.73
N THR A 29 37.71 -4.86 -11.57
CA THR A 29 36.98 -3.93 -10.69
C THR A 29 37.26 -4.29 -9.24
N ALA A 30 38.21 -3.58 -8.63
CA ALA A 30 38.32 -3.51 -7.18
C ALA A 30 36.98 -2.99 -6.63
N GLN A 31 36.27 -3.80 -5.84
CA GLN A 31 35.03 -3.39 -5.18
C GLN A 31 35.29 -2.17 -4.31
N ALA A 32 34.66 -1.05 -4.65
CA ALA A 32 34.75 0.19 -3.88
C ALA A 32 34.37 -0.06 -2.41
N LYS A 33 35.24 0.34 -1.47
CA LYS A 33 34.96 0.27 -0.03
C LYS A 33 33.70 1.09 0.27
N THR A 34 32.67 0.44 0.80
CA THR A 34 31.43 1.12 1.21
C THR A 34 31.74 2.13 2.32
N LYS A 35 31.39 3.40 2.11
CA LYS A 35 31.55 4.46 3.12
C LYS A 35 30.72 4.10 4.36
N SER A 36 31.36 4.03 5.53
CA SER A 36 30.68 3.72 6.79
C SER A 36 29.74 4.84 7.23
N VAL A 37 28.58 4.49 7.78
CA VAL A 37 27.64 5.47 8.36
C VAL A 37 28.11 5.98 9.73
N LYS A 38 27.73 7.22 10.09
CA LYS A 38 28.00 7.78 11.41
C LYS A 38 26.94 7.32 12.42
N ILE A 39 27.36 6.77 13.55
CA ILE A 39 26.45 6.39 14.64
C ILE A 39 26.16 7.65 15.47
N ILE A 40 24.88 8.01 15.62
CA ILE A 40 24.43 9.21 16.34
C ILE A 40 24.04 8.85 17.77
N LYS A 41 23.27 7.77 17.95
CA LYS A 41 22.69 7.42 19.26
C LYS A 41 22.57 5.92 19.40
N THR A 42 22.83 5.40 20.60
CA THR A 42 22.59 4.00 20.97
C THR A 42 21.65 3.95 22.16
N LYS A 43 20.62 3.09 22.13
CA LYS A 43 19.69 2.86 23.23
C LYS A 43 19.54 1.36 23.47
N LYS A 44 19.66 0.93 24.72
CA LYS A 44 19.35 -0.43 25.18
C LYS A 44 17.95 -0.44 25.82
N PHE A 45 17.30 -1.60 25.80
CA PHE A 45 15.98 -1.82 26.39
C PHE A 45 15.77 -3.33 26.64
N ASP A 46 14.69 -3.69 27.33
CA ASP A 46 14.36 -5.09 27.63
C ASP A 46 14.27 -5.96 26.37
N THR A 47 14.67 -7.21 26.50
CA THR A 47 14.70 -8.11 25.34
C THR A 47 13.30 -8.37 24.83
N LYS A 48 13.04 -7.92 23.61
CA LYS A 48 11.81 -8.14 22.85
C LYS A 48 12.05 -9.15 21.75
N LYS A 49 11.02 -9.92 21.40
CA LYS A 49 11.07 -10.89 20.31
C LYS A 49 10.52 -10.25 19.04
N PHE A 50 11.16 -10.52 17.90
CA PHE A 50 10.76 -10.00 16.59
C PHE A 50 10.96 -11.06 15.50
N ARG A 51 10.35 -10.84 14.33
CA ARG A 51 10.70 -11.50 13.07
C ARG A 51 11.15 -10.48 12.04
N ALA A 52 12.13 -10.86 11.24
CA ALA A 52 12.57 -10.03 10.11
C ALA A 52 11.74 -10.37 8.88
N THR A 53 11.25 -9.36 8.16
CA THR A 53 10.42 -9.52 6.97
C THR A 53 11.23 -9.48 5.68
N LYS A 54 12.30 -8.68 5.65
CA LYS A 54 13.22 -8.59 4.52
C LYS A 54 14.57 -7.95 4.84
N GLY A 55 15.50 -8.02 3.89
CA GLY A 55 16.69 -7.17 3.83
C GLY A 55 17.92 -7.71 4.56
N TYR A 56 19.04 -6.98 4.51
CA TYR A 56 20.32 -7.48 5.01
C TYR A 56 20.56 -7.22 6.50
N ILE A 57 21.16 -8.20 7.16
CA ILE A 57 21.74 -8.08 8.50
C ILE A 57 23.23 -7.75 8.35
N TYR A 58 23.67 -6.68 8.99
CA TYR A 58 25.05 -6.20 8.95
C TYR A 58 25.82 -6.62 10.20
N SER A 59 27.10 -6.95 10.05
CA SER A 59 27.97 -7.34 11.17
C SER A 59 28.12 -6.24 12.22
N SER A 60 28.04 -4.97 11.81
CA SER A 60 28.21 -3.81 12.68
C SER A 60 27.25 -2.67 12.34
N ALA A 61 27.07 -1.76 13.29
CA ALA A 61 26.26 -0.54 13.13
C ALA A 61 26.84 0.44 12.09
N LYS A 62 28.06 0.20 11.58
CA LYS A 62 28.67 0.97 10.48
C LYS A 62 28.12 0.58 9.11
N LEU A 63 27.34 -0.51 9.03
CA LEU A 63 26.63 -0.98 7.83
C LEU A 63 27.51 -1.25 6.60
N THR A 64 28.79 -1.56 6.81
CA THR A 64 29.75 -1.79 5.70
C THR A 64 29.79 -3.23 5.21
N LYS A 65 29.51 -4.21 6.09
CA LYS A 65 29.56 -5.64 5.77
C LYS A 65 28.25 -6.34 6.11
N LYS A 66 27.55 -6.78 5.06
CA LYS A 66 26.39 -7.68 5.11
C LYS A 66 26.88 -9.08 5.49
N VAL A 67 26.20 -9.75 6.41
CA VAL A 67 26.56 -11.10 6.89
C VAL A 67 25.45 -12.12 6.73
N HIS A 68 24.20 -11.65 6.67
CA HIS A 68 23.04 -12.51 6.39
C HIS A 68 22.03 -11.75 5.53
N ASN A 69 21.28 -12.48 4.71
CA ASN A 69 20.03 -11.98 4.15
C ASN A 69 18.87 -12.46 5.04
N ALA A 70 18.08 -11.54 5.58
CA ALA A 70 16.95 -11.86 6.46
C ALA A 70 15.84 -12.65 5.74
N ASP A 71 15.76 -12.53 4.42
CA ASP A 71 14.82 -13.29 3.58
C ASP A 71 15.01 -14.81 3.73
N ASN A 72 16.22 -15.25 4.08
CA ASN A 72 16.55 -16.66 4.33
C ASN A 72 16.09 -17.17 5.71
N TYR A 73 15.50 -16.31 6.54
CA TYR A 73 15.14 -16.61 7.92
C TYR A 73 13.67 -16.28 8.26
N PRO A 74 12.69 -16.63 7.41
CA PRO A 74 11.30 -16.13 7.53
C PRO A 74 10.58 -16.60 8.80
N LYS A 75 11.00 -17.74 9.37
CA LYS A 75 10.44 -18.30 10.63
C LYS A 75 11.32 -18.04 11.86
N THR A 76 12.45 -17.33 11.71
CA THR A 76 13.41 -17.15 12.81
C THR A 76 12.92 -16.07 13.78
N VAL A 77 12.90 -16.42 15.07
CA VAL A 77 12.69 -15.45 16.15
C VAL A 77 14.02 -14.78 16.49
N PHE A 78 14.05 -13.46 16.34
CA PHE A 78 15.15 -12.61 16.72
C PHE A 78 14.86 -11.94 18.07
N TYR A 79 15.84 -11.99 18.96
CA TYR A 79 15.84 -11.32 20.24
C TYR A 79 16.53 -9.97 20.07
N VAL A 80 15.84 -8.89 20.44
CA VAL A 80 16.27 -7.50 20.24
C VAL A 80 16.22 -6.77 21.57
N ASN A 81 17.34 -6.20 21.98
CA ASN A 81 17.49 -5.45 23.23
C ASN A 81 18.25 -4.13 23.04
N LYS A 82 18.54 -3.76 21.79
CA LYS A 82 19.38 -2.61 21.46
C LYS A 82 19.00 -2.04 20.10
N GLN A 83 18.89 -0.73 20.03
CA GLN A 83 18.76 0.03 18.79
C GLN A 83 19.88 1.06 18.64
N VAL A 84 20.22 1.37 17.40
CA VAL A 84 21.17 2.42 17.02
C VAL A 84 20.54 3.34 15.99
N THR A 85 20.67 4.66 16.18
CA THR A 85 20.34 5.67 15.17
C THR A 85 21.62 6.03 14.43
N VAL A 86 21.59 5.92 13.10
CA VAL A 86 22.71 6.24 12.22
C VAL A 86 22.36 7.41 11.30
N LYS A 87 23.34 8.26 10.99
CA LYS A 87 23.25 9.23 9.89
C LYS A 87 23.66 8.51 8.61
N LYS A 88 22.72 8.30 7.69
CA LYS A 88 23.01 7.77 6.36
C LYS A 88 23.79 8.80 5.54
N THR A 89 24.45 8.34 4.48
CA THR A 89 25.24 9.19 3.57
C THR A 89 24.41 10.29 2.91
N ASN A 90 23.10 10.06 2.74
CA ASN A 90 22.14 11.05 2.26
C ASN A 90 21.68 12.07 3.34
N GLY A 91 22.36 12.13 4.48
CA GLY A 91 22.07 13.04 5.58
C GLY A 91 20.89 12.63 6.47
N LYS A 92 20.04 11.68 6.05
CA LYS A 92 18.85 11.24 6.80
C LYS A 92 19.22 10.30 7.94
N ASN A 93 18.43 10.36 9.02
CA ASN A 93 18.58 9.46 10.16
C ASN A 93 17.79 8.17 9.95
N ALA A 94 18.37 7.04 10.36
CA ALA A 94 17.70 5.74 10.33
C ALA A 94 17.99 4.94 11.59
N VAL A 95 17.01 4.15 12.04
CA VAL A 95 17.15 3.31 13.23
C VAL A 95 17.33 1.86 12.83
N TYR A 96 18.34 1.21 13.40
CA TYR A 96 18.64 -0.20 13.22
C TYR A 96 18.55 -0.93 14.55
N TYR A 97 17.96 -2.12 14.55
CA TYR A 97 17.93 -3.03 15.68
C TYR A 97 19.12 -3.99 15.62
N TYR A 98 19.72 -4.24 16.78
CA TYR A 98 20.60 -5.38 16.95
C TYR A 98 19.76 -6.62 17.20
N VAL A 99 19.88 -7.60 16.31
CA VAL A 99 19.14 -8.87 16.35
C VAL A 99 20.11 -10.01 16.63
N GLN A 100 19.62 -11.03 17.34
CA GLN A 100 20.28 -12.32 17.47
C GLN A 100 19.23 -13.43 17.54
N ASN A 101 19.46 -14.56 16.86
CA ASN A 101 18.62 -15.75 17.04
C ASN A 101 18.99 -16.49 18.34
N LYS A 102 18.19 -17.49 18.74
CA LYS A 102 18.40 -18.25 20.00
C LYS A 102 19.81 -18.85 20.10
N SER A 103 20.34 -19.38 18.98
CA SER A 103 21.68 -19.98 18.93
C SER A 103 22.81 -18.96 18.78
N LYS A 104 22.51 -17.67 18.66
CA LYS A 104 23.46 -16.56 18.41
C LYS A 104 24.32 -16.71 17.14
N LYS A 105 23.98 -17.66 16.26
CA LYS A 105 24.66 -17.90 14.97
C LYS A 105 24.26 -16.88 13.91
N VAL A 106 23.01 -16.37 13.97
CA VAL A 106 22.52 -15.32 13.08
C VAL A 106 22.32 -14.08 13.92
N LYS A 107 23.24 -13.11 13.77
CA LYS A 107 23.23 -11.87 14.56
C LYS A 107 23.78 -10.69 13.78
N GLY A 108 23.37 -9.48 14.17
CA GLY A 108 23.87 -8.24 13.59
C GLY A 108 22.86 -7.11 13.65
N TYR A 109 23.00 -6.13 12.77
CA TYR A 109 22.16 -4.93 12.72
C TYR A 109 21.27 -4.96 11.48
N ILE A 110 19.98 -4.77 11.67
CA ILE A 110 18.97 -4.71 10.60
C ILE A 110 18.09 -3.48 10.77
N TRP A 111 17.60 -2.94 9.66
CA TRP A 111 16.75 -1.75 9.70
C TRP A 111 15.45 -2.04 10.43
N ARG A 112 15.02 -1.17 11.36
CA ARG A 112 13.87 -1.44 12.22
C ARG A 112 12.57 -1.67 11.45
N GLY A 113 12.41 -1.03 10.28
CA GLY A 113 11.19 -1.13 9.48
C GLY A 113 11.04 -2.47 8.76
N TYR A 114 12.04 -3.35 8.83
CA TYR A 114 11.93 -4.75 8.40
C TYR A 114 11.68 -5.71 9.57
N MET A 115 11.37 -5.19 10.76
CA MET A 115 11.18 -6.00 11.96
C MET A 115 9.74 -5.88 12.47
N ILE A 116 9.06 -7.01 12.60
CA ILE A 116 7.73 -7.09 13.21
C ILE A 116 7.90 -7.65 14.62
N GLN A 117 7.37 -6.95 15.62
CA GLN A 117 7.45 -7.38 17.02
C GLN A 117 6.52 -8.57 17.26
N ILE A 118 7.01 -9.60 17.94
CA ILE A 118 6.20 -10.71 18.44
C ILE A 118 5.68 -10.30 19.82
N PRO A 119 4.34 -10.21 20.02
CA PRO A 119 3.76 -9.88 21.31
C PRO A 119 4.19 -10.89 22.37
N SER A 120 4.57 -10.41 23.55
CA SER A 120 4.81 -11.28 24.70
C SER A 120 3.46 -11.50 25.38
N LYS A 121 2.95 -12.74 25.41
CA LYS A 121 1.70 -13.10 26.08
C LYS A 121 1.83 -12.66 27.54
N LYS A 122 1.07 -11.65 27.98
CA LYS A 122 0.97 -11.29 29.39
C LYS A 122 0.09 -12.34 30.05
N VAL A 123 0.69 -13.19 30.88
CA VAL A 123 -0.06 -14.00 31.84
C VAL A 123 -0.49 -13.05 32.94
N VAL A 124 -1.77 -12.70 32.98
CA VAL A 124 -2.36 -12.03 34.14
C VAL A 124 -2.76 -13.17 35.07
N ALA A 125 -1.99 -13.32 36.15
CA ALA A 125 -2.40 -14.14 37.28
C ALA A 125 -3.41 -13.33 38.09
N ASN A 126 -4.57 -13.90 38.37
CA ASN A 126 -5.29 -13.62 39.61
C ASN A 126 -5.90 -14.93 40.13
N SER A 127 -5.63 -15.17 41.41
CA SER A 127 -6.06 -16.29 42.24
C SER A 127 -7.48 -16.08 42.75
N GLU A 128 -8.12 -17.22 43.07
CA GLU A 128 -9.28 -17.45 43.95
C GLU A 128 -10.66 -16.96 43.50
N SER A 129 -11.77 -17.63 43.82
CA SER A 129 -12.17 -19.02 44.11
C SER A 129 -13.64 -18.89 44.53
N ALA A 130 -14.58 -19.57 43.86
CA ALA A 130 -15.75 -20.22 44.48
C ALA A 130 -16.84 -20.61 43.45
N THR A 131 -17.12 -21.91 43.45
CA THR A 131 -18.44 -22.58 43.32
C THR A 131 -19.21 -22.53 42.00
N ASP A 132 -19.00 -23.61 41.24
CA ASP A 132 -19.98 -24.66 40.93
C ASP A 132 -21.25 -24.32 40.13
N ASN A 133 -21.28 -24.89 38.92
CA ASN A 133 -22.43 -25.33 38.12
C ASN A 133 -23.41 -24.30 37.57
N ASN A 134 -23.13 -23.84 36.34
CA ASN A 134 -24.09 -24.07 35.26
C ASN A 134 -23.41 -24.15 33.88
N GLN A 135 -23.55 -25.34 33.29
CA GLN A 135 -23.11 -25.74 31.98
C GLN A 135 -23.96 -25.07 30.90
N VAL A 136 -23.73 -23.79 30.60
CA VAL A 136 -24.03 -23.14 29.30
C VAL A 136 -23.11 -21.91 29.17
N SER A 137 -22.06 -21.99 28.36
CA SER A 137 -21.32 -20.85 27.73
C SER A 137 -19.92 -21.21 27.21
N ALA A 138 -19.65 -22.48 26.91
CA ALA A 138 -18.41 -22.92 26.25
C ALA A 138 -18.51 -22.92 24.70
N GLU A 139 -19.33 -22.04 24.13
CA GLU A 139 -19.47 -21.85 22.67
C GLU A 139 -18.96 -20.50 22.15
N ALA A 140 -18.39 -19.65 23.01
CA ALA A 140 -17.78 -18.38 22.62
C ALA A 140 -16.27 -18.30 22.95
N ALA A 141 -15.58 -19.44 22.95
CA ALA A 141 -14.16 -19.48 22.66
C ALA A 141 -14.02 -20.06 21.25
N GLU A 142 -14.37 -19.26 20.23
CA GLU A 142 -14.05 -19.58 18.83
C GLU A 142 -12.61 -20.07 18.79
N GLN A 143 -12.41 -21.36 18.48
CA GLN A 143 -11.08 -21.86 18.16
C GLN A 143 -10.61 -21.04 16.98
N MET A 144 -9.71 -20.08 17.26
CA MET A 144 -9.15 -19.21 16.25
C MET A 144 -8.74 -20.05 15.04
N MET A 145 -9.20 -19.63 13.86
CA MET A 145 -8.84 -20.29 12.62
C MET A 145 -7.33 -20.50 12.55
N SER A 146 -6.89 -21.65 12.07
CA SER A 146 -5.46 -21.89 11.89
C SER A 146 -4.93 -21.10 10.69
N ALA A 147 -3.62 -20.81 10.66
CA ALA A 147 -3.03 -20.14 9.50
C ALA A 147 -3.18 -20.95 8.20
N GLY A 148 -3.26 -22.29 8.29
CA GLY A 148 -3.52 -23.15 7.14
C GLY A 148 -4.96 -23.04 6.64
N ALA A 149 -5.94 -22.95 7.54
CA ALA A 149 -7.33 -22.72 7.18
C ALA A 149 -7.53 -21.32 6.57
N MET A 150 -6.87 -20.29 7.12
CA MET A 150 -6.88 -18.94 6.52
C MET A 150 -6.29 -18.94 5.10
N SER A 151 -5.19 -19.65 4.87
CA SER A 151 -4.61 -19.79 3.52
C SER A 151 -5.60 -20.44 2.55
N ARG A 152 -6.30 -21.51 2.98
CA ARG A 152 -7.30 -22.18 2.14
C ARG A 152 -8.46 -21.26 1.78
N LEU A 153 -8.98 -20.49 2.73
CA LEU A 153 -10.03 -19.50 2.44
C LEU A 153 -9.59 -18.46 1.41
N ILE A 154 -8.35 -17.99 1.51
CA ILE A 154 -7.78 -17.05 0.54
C ILE A 154 -7.62 -17.69 -0.84
N ASP A 155 -7.20 -18.95 -0.90
CA ASP A 155 -6.98 -19.70 -2.14
C ASP A 155 -8.30 -20.08 -2.83
N GLU A 156 -9.38 -20.28 -2.06
CA GLU A 156 -10.73 -20.58 -2.55
C GLU A 156 -11.48 -19.32 -3.04
N ALA A 157 -11.11 -18.14 -2.54
CA ALA A 157 -11.67 -16.87 -3.01
C ALA A 157 -11.15 -16.52 -4.42
N PRO A 158 -11.94 -15.81 -5.26
CA PRO A 158 -11.44 -15.30 -6.52
C PRO A 158 -10.21 -14.40 -6.29
N ASP A 159 -9.25 -14.44 -7.21
CA ASP A 159 -7.97 -13.74 -7.00
C ASP A 159 -8.21 -12.26 -6.67
N MET A 160 -7.47 -11.72 -5.69
CA MET A 160 -7.61 -10.38 -5.11
C MET A 160 -9.04 -9.87 -4.83
N ASN A 161 -10.07 -10.73 -4.83
CA ASN A 161 -11.45 -10.38 -4.51
C ASN A 161 -11.87 -11.11 -3.22
N PRO A 162 -11.92 -10.43 -2.06
CA PRO A 162 -12.34 -11.06 -0.81
C PRO A 162 -13.74 -11.67 -0.95
N SER A 163 -13.90 -12.94 -0.57
CA SER A 163 -15.20 -13.60 -0.52
C SER A 163 -15.99 -13.20 0.72
N ASP A 164 -17.29 -13.51 0.75
CA ASP A 164 -18.13 -13.27 1.94
C ASP A 164 -17.61 -13.96 3.19
N ALA A 165 -17.01 -15.15 3.07
CA ALA A 165 -16.38 -15.83 4.19
C ALA A 165 -15.24 -15.00 4.82
N ILE A 166 -14.49 -14.28 3.99
CA ILE A 166 -13.40 -13.41 4.44
C ILE A 166 -13.93 -12.10 5.00
N LEU A 167 -15.02 -11.56 4.43
CA LEU A 167 -15.67 -10.33 4.91
C LEU A 167 -16.46 -10.52 6.22
N ASN A 168 -16.72 -11.77 6.61
CA ASN A 168 -17.42 -12.14 7.84
C ASN A 168 -16.52 -12.76 8.91
N LEU A 169 -15.19 -12.66 8.78
CA LEU A 169 -14.25 -13.04 9.84
C LEU A 169 -14.52 -12.24 11.13
N SER A 170 -14.14 -12.80 12.28
CA SER A 170 -14.25 -12.11 13.56
C SER A 170 -13.21 -10.99 13.70
N ALA A 171 -13.49 -10.01 14.58
CA ALA A 171 -12.55 -8.91 14.84
C ALA A 171 -11.16 -9.41 15.27
N ASN A 172 -11.11 -10.52 16.01
CA ASN A 172 -9.86 -11.13 16.43
C ASN A 172 -9.10 -11.77 15.24
N GLU A 173 -9.81 -12.36 14.29
CA GLU A 173 -9.20 -12.90 13.06
C GLU A 173 -8.63 -11.80 12.18
N TYR A 174 -9.34 -10.68 12.00
CA TYR A 174 -8.80 -9.51 11.31
C TYR A 174 -7.53 -8.98 11.97
N ASN A 175 -7.51 -8.88 13.30
CA ASN A 175 -6.33 -8.44 14.05
C ASN A 175 -5.12 -9.38 13.87
N VAL A 176 -5.37 -10.68 13.75
CA VAL A 176 -4.32 -11.71 13.66
C VAL A 176 -3.83 -11.90 12.23
N TYR A 177 -4.74 -11.87 11.26
CA TYR A 177 -4.48 -12.15 9.85
C TYR A 177 -4.39 -10.92 8.96
N GLY A 178 -4.50 -9.71 9.52
CA GLY A 178 -4.52 -8.46 8.76
C GLY A 178 -3.37 -8.32 7.75
N GLU A 179 -2.12 -8.64 8.11
CA GLU A 179 -0.99 -8.57 7.18
C GLU A 179 -1.08 -9.63 6.05
N THR A 180 -1.64 -10.81 6.35
CA THR A 180 -1.88 -11.84 5.34
C THR A 180 -2.95 -11.37 4.36
N LEU A 181 -4.04 -10.80 4.87
CA LEU A 181 -5.15 -10.27 4.08
C LEU A 181 -4.72 -9.05 3.26
N ASN A 182 -3.94 -8.13 3.83
CA ASN A 182 -3.32 -7.01 3.13
C ASN A 182 -2.57 -7.46 1.89
N LYS A 183 -1.72 -8.48 2.05
CA LYS A 183 -0.94 -9.02 0.94
C LYS A 183 -1.81 -9.76 -0.07
N ALA A 184 -2.77 -10.56 0.39
CA ALA A 184 -3.64 -11.35 -0.48
C ALA A 184 -4.56 -10.48 -1.35
N TYR A 185 -4.93 -9.30 -0.84
CA TYR A 185 -5.93 -8.43 -1.47
C TYR A 185 -5.37 -7.06 -1.86
N ASN A 186 -4.05 -6.86 -1.81
CA ASN A 186 -3.40 -5.58 -2.10
C ASN A 186 -4.03 -4.40 -1.32
N ILE A 187 -4.25 -4.56 -0.02
CA ILE A 187 -4.82 -3.51 0.85
C ILE A 187 -3.76 -3.06 1.84
N ILE A 188 -3.70 -1.77 2.12
CA ILE A 188 -2.77 -1.19 3.08
C ILE A 188 -3.40 0.04 3.75
N LYS A 189 -3.11 0.26 5.04
CA LYS A 189 -3.48 1.51 5.72
C LYS A 189 -2.66 2.68 5.16
N THR A 190 -3.26 3.41 4.22
CA THR A 190 -2.67 4.60 3.59
C THR A 190 -3.06 5.89 4.32
N SER A 191 -4.25 5.91 4.93
CA SER A 191 -4.82 7.10 5.56
C SER A 191 -4.44 7.23 7.04
N PRO A 192 -4.18 8.47 7.52
CA PRO A 192 -3.89 8.74 8.92
C PRO A 192 -5.15 8.53 9.76
N SER A 193 -4.97 8.17 11.04
CA SER A 193 -6.07 7.80 11.95
C SER A 193 -7.15 8.87 12.19
N GLY A 194 -6.96 10.11 11.74
CA GLY A 194 -7.96 11.19 11.84
C GLY A 194 -8.63 11.55 10.51
N MET A 195 -8.30 10.88 9.40
CA MET A 195 -8.92 11.17 8.10
C MET A 195 -10.38 10.73 8.07
N PHE A 196 -10.66 9.55 8.61
CA PHE A 196 -12.01 9.01 8.69
C PHE A 196 -12.47 9.03 10.14
N ASN A 197 -13.58 9.71 10.39
CA ASN A 197 -14.26 9.71 11.69
C ASN A 197 -15.55 8.93 11.51
N ASN A 198 -15.69 7.83 12.24
CA ASN A 198 -16.80 6.88 12.09
C ASN A 198 -17.01 6.46 10.62
N HIS A 199 -15.93 6.04 9.94
CA HIS A 199 -15.94 5.63 8.54
C HIS A 199 -16.27 6.72 7.51
N THR A 200 -16.32 8.00 7.93
CA THR A 200 -16.57 9.12 7.02
C THR A 200 -15.38 10.09 6.97
N ALA A 201 -14.88 10.37 5.76
CA ALA A 201 -13.98 11.49 5.49
C ALA A 201 -14.75 12.72 4.97
N THR A 202 -14.34 13.90 5.42
CA THR A 202 -14.92 15.18 5.01
C THR A 202 -13.95 15.89 4.06
N ILE A 203 -14.35 16.09 2.82
CA ILE A 203 -13.47 16.52 1.73
C ILE A 203 -13.59 18.03 1.49
N TYR A 204 -12.49 18.76 1.66
CA TYR A 204 -12.37 20.12 1.15
C TYR A 204 -11.75 20.11 -0.24
N VAL A 205 -12.44 20.70 -1.21
CA VAL A 205 -11.93 20.88 -2.57
C VAL A 205 -11.44 22.32 -2.71
N GLU A 206 -10.12 22.49 -2.88
CA GLU A 206 -9.51 23.82 -2.87
C GLU A 206 -9.90 24.65 -4.10
N ASN A 207 -9.96 24.01 -5.27
CA ASN A 207 -10.33 24.65 -6.53
C ASN A 207 -11.77 24.29 -6.92
N SER A 208 -12.64 25.30 -7.08
CA SER A 208 -14.06 25.09 -7.40
C SER A 208 -14.31 24.34 -8.70
N ARG A 209 -13.38 24.35 -9.66
CA ARG A 209 -13.49 23.60 -10.91
C ARG A 209 -13.45 22.08 -10.70
N LEU A 210 -12.86 21.61 -9.61
CA LEU A 210 -12.82 20.19 -9.27
C LEU A 210 -14.09 19.69 -8.59
N VAL A 211 -14.90 20.59 -8.02
CA VAL A 211 -16.06 20.22 -7.18
C VAL A 211 -17.03 19.28 -7.88
N PRO A 212 -17.46 19.51 -9.14
CA PRO A 212 -18.40 18.59 -9.81
C PRO A 212 -17.86 17.18 -10.02
N TYR A 213 -16.55 17.03 -10.19
CA TYR A 213 -15.89 15.74 -10.39
C TYR A 213 -15.73 14.99 -9.07
N VAL A 214 -15.31 15.71 -8.03
CA VAL A 214 -15.19 15.15 -6.67
C VAL A 214 -16.56 14.75 -6.14
N GLN A 215 -17.60 15.56 -6.37
CA GLN A 215 -18.95 15.23 -5.94
C GLN A 215 -19.45 13.93 -6.58
N GLN A 216 -19.26 13.74 -7.89
CA GLN A 216 -19.62 12.47 -8.55
C GLN A 216 -18.80 11.28 -8.04
N ALA A 217 -17.51 11.48 -7.75
CA ALA A 217 -16.68 10.43 -7.15
C ALA A 217 -17.14 10.05 -5.72
N ILE A 218 -17.58 11.03 -4.92
CA ILE A 218 -18.21 10.82 -3.61
C ILE A 218 -19.49 10.01 -3.76
N GLU A 219 -20.39 10.42 -4.67
CA GLU A 219 -21.66 9.74 -4.93
C GLU A 219 -21.44 8.28 -5.34
N LYS A 220 -20.46 8.03 -6.21
CA LYS A 220 -20.05 6.67 -6.63
C LYS A 220 -19.62 5.80 -5.45
N TRP A 221 -18.68 6.27 -4.63
CA TRP A 221 -18.21 5.50 -3.47
C TRP A 221 -19.31 5.30 -2.43
N ASN A 222 -20.09 6.33 -2.13
CA ASN A 222 -21.18 6.23 -1.16
C ASN A 222 -22.26 5.24 -1.62
N SER A 223 -22.59 5.25 -2.92
CA SER A 223 -23.53 4.30 -3.50
C SER A 223 -22.98 2.88 -3.49
N ALA A 224 -21.72 2.68 -3.89
CA ALA A 224 -21.11 1.34 -3.96
C ALA A 224 -20.88 0.71 -2.58
N MET A 225 -20.65 1.55 -1.56
CA MET A 225 -20.44 1.12 -0.18
C MET A 225 -21.71 1.13 0.67
N GLU A 226 -22.83 1.57 0.08
CA GLU A 226 -24.15 1.67 0.73
C GLU A 226 -24.13 2.45 2.06
N GLN A 227 -23.21 3.41 2.18
CA GLN A 227 -23.02 4.23 3.37
C GLN A 227 -22.33 5.56 3.02
N THR A 228 -22.35 6.53 3.93
CA THR A 228 -21.62 7.79 3.74
C THR A 228 -20.14 7.60 4.06
N VAL A 229 -19.34 7.25 3.05
CA VAL A 229 -17.88 7.13 3.16
C VAL A 229 -17.21 8.50 3.02
N PHE A 230 -17.74 9.33 2.13
CA PHE A 230 -17.24 10.67 1.88
C PHE A 230 -18.38 11.69 1.90
N LYS A 231 -18.06 12.91 2.30
CA LYS A 231 -18.94 14.07 2.14
C LYS A 231 -18.13 15.32 1.83
N LEU A 232 -18.75 16.28 1.15
CA LEU A 232 -18.13 17.60 0.99
C LEU A 232 -18.06 18.33 2.32
N GLY A 233 -16.96 19.06 2.50
CA GLY A 233 -16.66 19.91 3.64
C GLY A 233 -16.34 21.33 3.22
N THR A 234 -15.70 22.05 4.14
CA THR A 234 -15.24 23.42 3.91
C THR A 234 -13.76 23.54 4.27
N ARG A 235 -13.14 24.66 3.90
CA ARG A 235 -11.75 24.96 4.29
C ARG A 235 -11.51 24.81 5.80
N ASN A 236 -12.50 25.14 6.64
CA ASN A 236 -12.36 25.09 8.09
C ASN A 236 -12.88 23.78 8.72
N ASN A 237 -13.59 22.95 7.95
CA ASN A 237 -14.16 21.69 8.41
C ASN A 237 -13.95 20.61 7.35
N HIS A 238 -12.80 19.94 7.42
CA HIS A 238 -12.43 18.84 6.56
C HIS A 238 -11.38 17.95 7.24
N THR A 239 -11.22 16.76 6.69
CA THR A 239 -10.21 15.76 7.08
C THR A 239 -9.36 15.28 5.90
N LEU A 240 -9.79 15.60 4.66
CA LEU A 240 -9.09 15.34 3.42
C LEU A 240 -9.18 16.58 2.51
N GLU A 241 -8.09 16.90 1.81
CA GLU A 241 -8.06 17.97 0.81
C GLU A 241 -7.88 17.40 -0.60
N VAL A 242 -8.54 18.02 -1.58
CA VAL A 242 -8.32 17.79 -3.02
C VAL A 242 -7.82 19.08 -3.66
N LYS A 243 -6.67 19.01 -4.35
CA LYS A 243 -5.94 20.18 -4.85
C LYS A 243 -5.56 20.04 -6.32
N LEU A 244 -5.65 21.15 -7.05
CA LEU A 244 -4.94 21.30 -8.32
C LEU A 244 -3.50 21.74 -8.04
N VAL A 245 -2.54 21.07 -8.65
CA VAL A 245 -1.13 21.44 -8.58
C VAL A 245 -0.49 21.43 -9.97
N ASN A 246 0.49 22.30 -10.17
CA ASN A 246 1.30 22.23 -11.39
C ASN A 246 2.30 21.10 -11.26
N ALA A 247 2.00 19.97 -11.89
CA ALA A 247 2.80 18.75 -11.82
C ALA A 247 3.39 18.40 -13.20
N SER A 248 3.72 19.40 -14.01
CA SER A 248 4.11 19.27 -15.43
C SER A 248 5.30 18.34 -15.71
N ASN A 249 6.07 17.94 -14.69
CA ASN A 249 7.18 16.98 -14.79
C ASN A 249 6.85 15.61 -14.17
N SER A 250 5.59 15.35 -13.84
CA SER A 250 5.15 14.10 -13.24
C SER A 250 4.30 13.29 -14.23
N ASP A 251 4.32 11.97 -14.06
CA ASP A 251 3.65 11.03 -14.97
C ASP A 251 2.22 10.66 -14.52
N TRP A 252 1.71 11.30 -13.46
CA TRP A 252 0.41 10.98 -12.87
C TRP A 252 -0.65 12.05 -13.17
N ASP A 253 -1.90 11.61 -13.27
CA ASP A 253 -3.07 12.48 -13.47
C ASP A 253 -3.72 12.88 -12.14
N GLY A 254 -3.77 11.91 -11.21
CA GLY A 254 -4.05 12.09 -9.80
C GLY A 254 -2.97 11.43 -8.93
N MET A 255 -2.83 11.90 -7.70
CA MET A 255 -1.97 11.26 -6.71
C MET A 255 -2.49 11.51 -5.29
N TYR A 256 -2.80 10.44 -4.58
CA TYR A 256 -2.93 10.43 -3.12
C TYR A 256 -1.58 10.15 -2.45
N ASN A 257 -1.13 11.03 -1.56
CA ASN A 257 0.16 10.88 -0.88
C ASN A 257 0.05 10.45 0.60
N GLY A 258 -1.13 10.04 1.06
CA GLY A 258 -1.41 9.75 2.47
C GLY A 258 -1.90 10.96 3.29
N GLN A 259 -2.09 12.13 2.67
CA GLN A 259 -2.62 13.32 3.34
C GLN A 259 -3.65 14.07 2.49
N ALA A 260 -3.37 14.24 1.21
CA ALA A 260 -4.24 14.95 0.27
C ALA A 260 -4.22 14.28 -1.10
N VAL A 261 -5.26 14.53 -1.88
CA VAL A 261 -5.35 14.17 -3.28
C VAL A 261 -4.89 15.35 -4.12
N TYR A 262 -3.93 15.10 -5.00
CA TYR A 262 -3.39 16.08 -5.93
C TYR A 262 -3.80 15.71 -7.35
N ILE A 263 -4.11 16.73 -8.15
CA ILE A 263 -4.57 16.59 -9.53
C ILE A 263 -3.71 17.49 -10.41
N ASP A 264 -3.18 16.95 -11.50
CA ASP A 264 -2.30 17.71 -12.41
C ASP A 264 -3.11 18.77 -13.15
N ALA A 265 -2.87 20.03 -12.82
CA ALA A 265 -3.54 21.18 -13.41
C ALA A 265 -3.28 21.30 -14.92
N SER A 266 -2.08 20.93 -15.39
CA SER A 266 -1.71 21.07 -16.81
C SER A 266 -2.51 20.13 -17.71
N ARG A 267 -2.79 18.93 -17.21
CA ARG A 267 -3.58 17.89 -17.88
C ARG A 267 -5.07 18.13 -17.68
N PHE A 268 -5.50 18.48 -16.47
CA PHE A 268 -6.89 18.77 -16.15
C PHE A 268 -7.47 19.91 -16.97
N LEU A 269 -6.70 20.99 -17.14
CA LEU A 269 -7.13 22.15 -17.91
C LEU A 269 -7.00 21.95 -19.42
N ASN A 270 -6.43 20.83 -19.89
CA ASN A 270 -6.30 20.51 -21.31
C ASN A 270 -7.44 19.58 -21.75
N PRO A 271 -8.47 20.08 -22.46
CA PRO A 271 -9.63 19.28 -22.84
C PRO A 271 -9.30 18.15 -23.84
N ARG A 272 -8.14 18.19 -24.49
CA ARG A 272 -7.69 17.14 -25.42
C ARG A 272 -6.92 16.02 -24.73
N TYR A 273 -6.45 16.24 -23.50
CA TYR A 273 -5.58 15.28 -22.82
C TYR A 273 -6.22 13.89 -22.62
N PRO A 274 -7.47 13.77 -22.10
CA PRO A 274 -8.06 12.47 -21.79
C PRO A 274 -8.22 11.49 -22.96
N THR A 275 -8.22 12.01 -24.19
CA THR A 275 -8.39 11.18 -25.40
C THR A 275 -7.18 11.17 -26.32
N ALA A 276 -6.13 11.95 -26.02
CA ALA A 276 -4.99 12.15 -26.92
C ALA A 276 -4.20 10.86 -27.24
N TYR A 277 -4.27 9.86 -26.36
CA TYR A 277 -3.54 8.60 -26.48
C TYR A 277 -4.41 7.41 -26.91
N LEU A 278 -5.72 7.61 -27.05
CA LEU A 278 -6.68 6.57 -27.38
C LEU A 278 -6.87 6.44 -28.90
N SER A 279 -7.22 5.24 -29.36
CA SER A 279 -7.70 5.08 -30.73
C SER A 279 -9.02 5.83 -30.92
N GLN A 280 -9.34 6.23 -32.16
CA GLN A 280 -10.56 7.00 -32.46
C GLN A 280 -11.84 6.33 -31.92
N GLN A 281 -11.93 5.00 -32.02
CA GLN A 281 -13.06 4.22 -31.52
C GLN A 281 -13.17 4.23 -29.98
N LYS A 282 -12.04 4.26 -29.27
CA LYS A 282 -12.01 4.34 -27.80
C LYS A 282 -12.23 5.76 -27.30
N ALA A 283 -11.62 6.74 -27.96
CA ALA A 283 -11.80 8.16 -27.66
C ALA A 283 -13.27 8.59 -27.77
N ALA A 284 -14.04 8.01 -28.69
CA ALA A 284 -15.47 8.29 -28.83
C ALA A 284 -16.33 7.82 -27.64
N GLN A 285 -15.81 6.91 -26.80
CA GLN A 285 -16.52 6.37 -25.64
C GLN A 285 -16.22 7.16 -24.35
N ILE A 286 -15.26 8.11 -24.40
CA ILE A 286 -14.76 8.81 -23.22
C ILE A 286 -14.95 10.31 -23.41
N THR A 287 -15.56 10.95 -22.42
CA THR A 287 -15.56 12.41 -22.33
C THR A 287 -14.47 12.86 -21.36
N PRO A 288 -13.90 14.06 -21.52
CA PRO A 288 -13.00 14.61 -20.51
C PRO A 288 -13.61 14.61 -19.11
N SER A 289 -14.94 14.79 -19.02
CA SER A 289 -15.64 14.78 -17.76
C SER A 289 -15.63 13.41 -17.08
N THR A 290 -16.01 12.36 -17.81
CA THR A 290 -16.06 10.99 -17.28
C THR A 290 -14.68 10.52 -16.87
N TYR A 291 -13.65 10.83 -17.67
CA TYR A 291 -12.27 10.51 -17.33
C TYR A 291 -11.84 11.13 -15.98
N TRP A 292 -12.07 12.43 -15.78
CA TRP A 292 -11.70 13.09 -14.53
C TRP A 292 -12.53 12.63 -13.34
N VAL A 293 -13.81 12.26 -13.52
CA VAL A 293 -14.56 11.55 -12.48
C VAL A 293 -13.87 10.24 -12.11
N GLY A 294 -13.44 9.46 -13.12
CA GLY A 294 -12.69 8.23 -12.91
C GLY A 294 -11.42 8.43 -12.10
N VAL A 295 -10.59 9.41 -12.48
CA VAL A 295 -9.35 9.75 -11.76
C VAL A 295 -9.65 10.10 -10.30
N MET A 296 -10.62 10.97 -10.04
CA MET A 296 -10.99 11.32 -8.66
C MET A 296 -11.48 10.10 -7.88
N THR A 297 -12.27 9.23 -8.53
CA THR A 297 -12.79 8.01 -7.90
C THR A 297 -11.64 7.06 -7.54
N HIS A 298 -10.64 6.90 -8.41
CA HIS A 298 -9.43 6.12 -8.17
C HIS A 298 -8.63 6.65 -6.97
N GLU A 299 -8.34 7.95 -6.94
CA GLU A 299 -7.58 8.55 -5.84
C GLU A 299 -8.31 8.44 -4.50
N LEU A 300 -9.64 8.57 -4.50
CA LEU A 300 -10.44 8.29 -3.30
C LEU A 300 -10.35 6.82 -2.87
N GLY A 301 -10.26 5.87 -3.80
CA GLY A 301 -10.01 4.45 -3.50
C GLY A 301 -8.70 4.24 -2.73
N HIS A 302 -7.64 4.96 -3.09
CA HIS A 302 -6.39 4.92 -2.33
C HIS A 302 -6.57 5.41 -0.89
N THR A 303 -7.47 6.36 -0.61
CA THR A 303 -7.75 6.79 0.77
C THR A 303 -8.44 5.72 1.60
N LEU A 304 -9.17 4.80 0.96
CA LEU A 304 -9.78 3.63 1.59
C LEU A 304 -8.79 2.48 1.80
N GLY A 305 -7.52 2.68 1.43
CA GLY A 305 -6.46 1.70 1.60
C GLY A 305 -6.30 0.72 0.45
N LEU A 306 -6.93 0.97 -0.70
CA LEU A 306 -6.76 0.14 -1.88
C LEU A 306 -5.43 0.46 -2.56
N ASP A 307 -4.60 -0.56 -2.79
CA ASP A 307 -3.44 -0.48 -3.68
C ASP A 307 -3.84 -0.94 -5.10
N HIS A 308 -2.91 -0.91 -6.06
CA HIS A 308 -3.25 -1.27 -7.43
C HIS A 308 -3.48 -2.77 -7.64
N THR A 309 -4.24 -3.12 -8.68
CA THR A 309 -4.42 -4.48 -9.20
C THR A 309 -3.94 -4.56 -10.65
N GLY A 310 -3.69 -5.78 -11.13
CA GLY A 310 -3.37 -6.02 -12.54
C GLY A 310 -4.58 -6.26 -13.44
N TYR A 311 -5.81 -6.11 -12.95
CA TYR A 311 -7.02 -6.43 -13.70
C TYR A 311 -7.57 -5.16 -14.34
N GLN A 312 -7.53 -5.08 -15.67
CA GLN A 312 -7.76 -3.84 -16.38
C GLN A 312 -9.13 -3.22 -16.11
N SER A 313 -10.18 -4.03 -15.94
CA SER A 313 -11.53 -3.54 -15.64
C SER A 313 -11.68 -2.86 -14.28
N ASP A 314 -10.78 -3.13 -13.34
CA ASP A 314 -10.86 -2.56 -11.99
C ASP A 314 -10.66 -1.05 -12.02
N LEU A 315 -11.29 -0.36 -11.07
CA LEU A 315 -11.00 1.04 -10.82
C LEU A 315 -9.53 1.21 -10.46
N MET A 316 -9.01 0.34 -9.59
CA MET A 316 -7.64 0.40 -9.06
C MET A 316 -6.62 -0.27 -9.98
N TYR A 317 -6.87 -0.37 -11.28
CA TYR A 317 -5.94 -0.97 -12.23
C TYR A 317 -4.61 -0.20 -12.34
N ALA A 318 -3.51 -0.93 -12.43
CA ALA A 318 -2.23 -0.47 -12.96
C ALA A 318 -1.63 -1.49 -13.92
N SER A 319 -0.98 -1.01 -14.97
CA SER A 319 -0.38 -1.87 -16.01
C SER A 319 0.79 -2.73 -15.52
N SER A 320 1.38 -2.37 -14.38
CA SER A 320 2.41 -3.13 -13.68
C SER A 320 2.28 -2.97 -12.17
N SER A 321 2.89 -3.88 -11.41
CA SER A 321 3.00 -3.77 -9.95
C SER A 321 4.06 -2.76 -9.50
N GLU A 322 4.74 -2.10 -10.44
CA GLU A 322 5.75 -1.09 -10.13
C GLU A 322 5.05 0.16 -9.59
N GLY A 323 5.13 0.36 -8.27
CA GLY A 323 4.43 1.46 -7.58
C GLY A 323 3.63 0.99 -6.37
N ASN A 324 3.19 -0.27 -6.37
CA ASN A 324 2.50 -0.87 -5.24
C ASN A 324 3.35 -0.82 -3.97
N ALA A 325 2.73 -0.40 -2.87
CA ALA A 325 3.26 -0.58 -1.53
C ALA A 325 3.11 -2.04 -1.07
N VAL A 326 2.02 -2.69 -1.49
CA VAL A 326 1.71 -4.09 -1.26
C VAL A 326 1.19 -4.75 -2.54
N ALA A 327 1.76 -5.92 -2.86
CA ALA A 327 1.36 -6.71 -4.00
C ALA A 327 1.37 -8.21 -3.64
N LYS A 328 0.28 -8.92 -3.93
CA LYS A 328 0.16 -10.37 -3.78
C LYS A 328 1.28 -11.07 -4.56
N TYR A 329 1.45 -10.64 -5.81
CA TYR A 329 2.49 -11.06 -6.75
C TYR A 329 2.86 -9.88 -7.67
N SER A 330 3.98 -9.99 -8.37
CA SER A 330 4.41 -8.96 -9.33
C SER A 330 3.80 -9.20 -10.72
N TRP A 331 3.42 -8.12 -11.41
CA TRP A 331 3.00 -8.16 -12.81
C TRP A 331 3.68 -7.03 -13.61
N LYS A 332 3.91 -7.27 -14.90
CA LYS A 332 4.52 -6.30 -15.84
C LYS A 332 3.61 -5.92 -17.01
N THR A 333 2.47 -6.60 -17.11
CA THR A 333 1.38 -6.37 -18.05
C THR A 333 0.08 -6.66 -17.30
N PRO A 334 -1.08 -6.18 -17.79
CA PRO A 334 -2.36 -6.57 -17.22
C PRO A 334 -2.45 -8.09 -17.05
N VAL A 335 -2.84 -8.51 -15.85
CA VAL A 335 -3.18 -9.90 -15.49
C VAL A 335 -4.39 -10.34 -16.29
N GLU A 336 -5.38 -9.45 -16.40
CA GLU A 336 -6.56 -9.63 -17.24
C GLU A 336 -6.86 -8.32 -17.97
N ARG A 337 -7.24 -8.43 -19.24
CA ARG A 337 -7.66 -7.28 -20.06
C ARG A 337 -9.17 -7.14 -20.02
N SER A 338 -9.65 -5.90 -20.02
CA SER A 338 -11.08 -5.63 -20.12
C SER A 338 -11.57 -5.92 -21.54
N SER A 339 -12.85 -6.29 -21.65
CA SER A 339 -13.49 -6.54 -22.95
C SER A 339 -13.56 -5.31 -23.84
N THR A 340 -13.69 -4.12 -23.24
CA THR A 340 -13.68 -2.81 -23.94
C THR A 340 -12.25 -2.31 -24.23
N GLY A 341 -11.26 -2.88 -23.54
CA GLY A 341 -9.88 -2.40 -23.55
C GLY A 341 -9.69 -1.03 -22.90
N LEU A 342 -10.69 -0.55 -22.15
CA LEU A 342 -10.61 0.61 -21.25
C LEU A 342 -10.43 0.12 -19.82
N ASP A 343 -9.70 0.86 -19.00
CA ASP A 343 -9.66 0.58 -17.57
C ASP A 343 -10.84 1.19 -16.78
N GLY A 344 -10.99 0.83 -15.50
CA GLY A 344 -12.11 1.33 -14.68
C GLY A 344 -12.10 2.85 -14.49
N THR A 345 -10.92 3.49 -14.56
CA THR A 345 -10.77 4.95 -14.52
C THR A 345 -11.25 5.58 -15.83
N GLU A 346 -10.75 5.07 -16.96
CA GLU A 346 -11.12 5.49 -18.31
C GLU A 346 -12.62 5.29 -18.58
N ASN A 347 -13.21 4.24 -18.00
CA ASN A 347 -14.64 3.94 -18.10
C ASN A 347 -15.51 4.74 -17.10
N GLY A 348 -15.05 5.93 -16.67
CA GLY A 348 -15.85 6.83 -15.86
C GLY A 348 -15.92 6.48 -14.37
N GLY A 349 -14.90 5.80 -13.85
CA GLY A 349 -14.86 5.35 -12.46
C GLY A 349 -15.87 4.24 -12.20
N THR A 350 -15.84 3.17 -13.00
CA THR A 350 -16.63 1.96 -12.75
C THR A 350 -15.88 1.05 -11.78
N PHE A 351 -16.62 0.42 -10.88
CA PHE A 351 -16.09 -0.56 -9.95
C PHE A 351 -16.28 -1.97 -10.50
N THR A 352 -15.36 -2.88 -10.14
CA THR A 352 -15.66 -4.31 -10.09
C THR A 352 -15.97 -4.71 -8.65
N ASP A 353 -16.52 -5.91 -8.45
CA ASP A 353 -16.70 -6.48 -7.10
C ASP A 353 -15.38 -6.53 -6.33
N ARG A 354 -14.25 -6.68 -7.03
CA ARG A 354 -12.93 -6.67 -6.44
C ARG A 354 -12.64 -5.34 -5.74
N ASP A 355 -12.94 -4.21 -6.37
CA ASP A 355 -12.73 -2.88 -5.77
C ASP A 355 -13.59 -2.72 -4.50
N ILE A 356 -14.87 -3.08 -4.60
CA ILE A 356 -15.86 -2.92 -3.52
C ILE A 356 -15.53 -3.85 -2.34
N ASN A 357 -15.29 -5.13 -2.59
CA ASN A 357 -15.01 -6.11 -1.54
C ASN A 357 -13.66 -5.83 -0.87
N ARG A 358 -12.67 -5.33 -1.60
CA ARG A 358 -11.42 -4.85 -1.00
C ARG A 358 -11.66 -3.63 -0.12
N ALA A 359 -12.51 -2.68 -0.53
CA ALA A 359 -12.85 -1.52 0.29
C ALA A 359 -13.58 -1.94 1.58
N LYS A 360 -14.53 -2.87 1.48
CA LYS A 360 -15.21 -3.49 2.64
C LYS A 360 -14.21 -4.18 3.57
N LEU A 361 -13.27 -4.97 3.03
CA LEU A 361 -12.23 -5.61 3.83
C LEU A 361 -11.33 -4.58 4.53
N ALA A 362 -10.95 -3.50 3.85
CA ALA A 362 -10.17 -2.41 4.45
C ALA A 362 -10.92 -1.73 5.60
N GLN A 363 -12.25 -1.59 5.50
CA GLN A 363 -13.11 -1.11 6.58
C GLN A 363 -13.03 -2.05 7.79
N LYS A 364 -13.17 -3.36 7.57
CA LYS A 364 -13.10 -4.40 8.62
C LYS A 364 -11.73 -4.44 9.31
N LEU A 365 -10.67 -4.09 8.59
CA LEU A 365 -9.31 -3.95 9.11
C LEU A 365 -9.04 -2.61 9.83
N GLY A 366 -10.02 -1.69 9.86
CA GLY A 366 -9.94 -0.40 10.54
C GLY A 366 -9.05 0.62 9.83
N TYR A 367 -9.03 0.60 8.49
CA TYR A 367 -8.20 1.49 7.68
C TYR A 367 -8.90 2.80 7.33
N TRP A 368 -10.22 2.76 7.27
CA TRP A 368 -11.10 3.90 7.12
C TRP A 368 -12.35 3.68 7.95
#